data_AF-A0A7T1AM57-F1
#
_entry.id   AF-A0A7T1AM57-F1
#
_cell.length_a   1.000
_cell.length_b   1.000
_cell.length_c   1.000
_cell.angle_alpha   90.00
_cell.angle_beta   90.00
_cell.angle_gamma   90.00
#
_symmetry.space_group_name_H-M   'P 1'
#
loop_
_entity.id
_entity.type
_entity.pdbx_description
1 polymer ?
#
loop_
_entity_poly.entity_id
_entity_poly.type
_entity_poly.pdbx_seq_one_letter_code
_entity_poly.pdbx_strand_id
1 'polypeptide(L)'
;MKKDRVRIVPFPIHTRFFKETKNKEEIKEQFRLNENKLTLLFSAGGQGIGKTEEYIKAIYRRDLPVNIIAVCGKNQNLFQSLSFLKNQADTHTNLTVLGYVDYMNVLLSIADLFVSKAGPAAVFESLACGCPIIFTHWVGYNEKGNLDFCIKCEVGWFAPNSEKFLQLLAKIMDQEDLLIRYQMNIENLKATPFIGQLSEGA
;
A
#
# COMPACT_ATOMS: atom_id res chain seq x y z
N MET A 1 25.35 24.83 9.92
CA MET A 1 25.18 23.75 10.91
C MET A 1 26.48 22.95 10.96
N LYS A 2 27.04 22.67 12.14
CA LYS A 2 28.26 21.84 12.23
C LYS A 2 27.91 20.37 11.95
N LYS A 3 28.76 19.63 11.22
CA LYS A 3 28.49 18.25 10.74
C LYS A 3 28.30 17.25 11.89
N ASP A 4 28.96 17.47 13.02
CA ASP A 4 28.90 16.68 14.26
C ASP A 4 27.55 16.76 14.99
N ARG A 5 26.65 17.67 14.58
CA ARG A 5 25.29 17.80 15.13
C ARG A 5 24.20 17.19 14.24
N VAL A 6 24.58 16.55 13.13
CA VAL A 6 23.65 15.91 12.20
C VAL A 6 23.93 14.42 12.18
N ARG A 7 22.93 13.62 12.53
CA ARG A 7 22.95 12.17 12.33
C ARG A 7 21.90 11.82 11.31
N ILE A 8 22.28 11.02 10.33
CA ILE A 8 21.32 10.40 9.41
C ILE A 8 20.76 9.21 10.18
N VAL A 9 19.47 9.28 10.48
CA VAL A 9 18.72 8.18 11.07
C VAL A 9 17.57 7.84 10.14
N PRO A 10 17.16 6.56 10.09
CA PRO A 10 16.01 6.16 9.31
C PRO A 10 14.72 6.81 9.82
N PHE A 11 13.68 6.78 8.98
CA PHE A 11 12.36 7.24 9.41
C PHE A 11 11.79 6.28 10.48
N PRO A 12 11.36 6.77 11.65
CA PRO A 12 10.92 5.90 12.73
C PRO A 12 9.57 5.25 12.38
N ILE A 13 9.55 3.92 12.37
CA ILE A 13 8.34 3.11 12.27
C ILE A 13 8.33 2.09 13.39
N HIS A 14 7.14 1.63 13.79
CA HIS A 14 7.03 0.70 14.91
C HIS A 14 7.75 -0.63 14.58
N THR A 15 8.45 -1.20 15.57
CA THR A 15 9.16 -2.49 15.46
C THR A 15 8.33 -3.67 14.92
N ARG A 16 6.99 -3.60 14.93
CA ARG A 16 6.09 -4.64 14.41
C ARG A 16 6.18 -4.80 12.89
N PHE A 17 6.61 -3.76 12.16
CA PHE A 17 6.74 -3.80 10.71
C PHE A 17 7.98 -4.59 10.23
N PHE A 18 8.94 -4.85 11.12
CA PHE A 18 10.11 -5.72 10.84
C PHE A 18 9.88 -7.18 11.24
N LYS A 19 8.78 -7.48 11.91
CA LYS A 19 8.49 -8.85 12.34
C LYS A 19 7.90 -9.63 11.18
N GLU A 20 8.47 -10.80 10.92
CA GLU A 20 7.91 -11.73 9.97
C GLU A 20 6.50 -12.14 10.41
N THR A 21 5.55 -12.04 9.48
CA THR A 21 4.17 -12.47 9.73
C THR A 21 4.05 -13.94 9.39
N LYS A 22 3.81 -14.76 10.41
CA LYS A 22 3.57 -16.20 10.27
C LYS A 22 2.15 -16.46 9.73
N ASN A 23 1.95 -17.61 9.11
CA ASN A 23 0.63 -18.11 8.70
C ASN A 23 -0.13 -17.18 7.75
N LYS A 24 0.56 -16.65 6.72
CA LYS A 24 -0.08 -15.74 5.75
C LYS A 24 -1.31 -16.36 5.07
N GLU A 25 -1.28 -17.65 4.79
CA GLU A 25 -2.41 -18.41 4.21
C GLU A 25 -3.64 -18.35 5.12
N GLU A 26 -3.52 -18.72 6.40
CA GLU A 26 -4.61 -18.62 7.38
C GLU A 26 -5.15 -17.19 7.51
N ILE A 27 -4.27 -16.18 7.45
CA ILE A 27 -4.69 -14.77 7.49
C ILE A 27 -5.48 -14.42 6.23
N LYS A 28 -5.02 -14.81 5.04
CA LYS A 28 -5.74 -14.60 3.78
C LYS A 28 -7.14 -15.23 3.83
N GLU A 29 -7.26 -16.44 4.39
CA GLU A 29 -8.55 -17.11 4.61
C GLU A 29 -9.48 -16.35 5.57
N GLN A 30 -8.95 -15.84 6.68
CA GLN A 30 -9.72 -15.03 7.64
C GLN A 30 -10.30 -13.76 6.98
N PHE A 31 -9.53 -13.15 6.07
CA PHE A 31 -9.99 -12.02 5.27
C PHE A 31 -10.81 -12.44 4.02
N ARG A 32 -11.02 -13.75 3.82
CA ARG A 32 -11.73 -14.36 2.68
C ARG A 32 -11.18 -13.89 1.34
N LEU A 33 -9.86 -13.77 1.25
CA LEU A 33 -9.18 -13.39 0.02
C LEU A 33 -9.11 -14.59 -0.92
N ASN A 34 -9.33 -14.35 -2.21
CA ASN A 34 -9.15 -15.38 -3.21
C ASN A 34 -7.67 -15.44 -3.61
N GLU A 35 -7.04 -16.59 -3.45
CA GLU A 35 -5.60 -16.76 -3.67
C GLU A 35 -5.16 -16.57 -5.13
N ASN A 36 -6.08 -16.76 -6.08
CA ASN A 36 -5.82 -16.58 -7.51
C ASN A 36 -5.99 -15.12 -7.97
N LYS A 37 -6.23 -14.18 -7.03
CA LYS A 37 -6.45 -12.77 -7.33
C LYS A 37 -5.39 -11.90 -6.65
N LEU A 38 -4.92 -10.92 -7.41
CA LEU A 38 -4.06 -9.85 -6.88
C LEU A 38 -4.76 -9.12 -5.73
N THR A 39 -4.06 -8.91 -4.62
CA THR A 39 -4.57 -8.29 -3.41
C THR A 39 -4.07 -6.85 -3.28
N LEU A 40 -5.00 -5.90 -3.40
CA LEU A 40 -4.76 -4.48 -3.30
C LEU A 40 -5.15 -3.98 -1.90
N LEU A 41 -4.19 -3.45 -1.14
CA LEU A 41 -4.46 -2.76 0.12
C LEU A 41 -4.61 -1.26 -0.15
N PHE A 42 -5.79 -0.70 0.08
CA PHE A 42 -6.02 0.74 0.03
C PHE A 42 -5.99 1.34 1.43
N SER A 43 -5.25 2.42 1.62
CA SER A 43 -5.31 3.23 2.85
C SER A 43 -5.59 4.68 2.53
N ALA A 44 -6.66 5.22 3.12
CA ALA A 44 -7.00 6.65 3.05
C ALA A 44 -6.08 7.53 3.93
N GLY A 45 -5.09 6.93 4.61
CA GLY A 45 -4.23 7.60 5.58
C GLY A 45 -4.97 7.99 6.86
N GLY A 46 -4.23 8.44 7.89
CA GLY A 46 -4.79 8.76 9.20
C GLY A 46 -5.85 9.88 9.21
N GLN A 47 -5.85 10.75 8.19
CA GLN A 47 -6.82 11.84 8.02
C GLN A 47 -7.99 11.47 7.09
N GLY A 48 -7.92 10.32 6.41
CA GLY A 48 -8.98 9.89 5.51
C GLY A 48 -9.19 10.76 4.26
N ILE A 49 -8.24 11.64 3.94
CA ILE A 49 -8.27 12.53 2.79
C ILE A 49 -7.67 11.80 1.59
N GLY A 50 -8.38 11.79 0.47
CA GLY A 50 -7.83 11.28 -0.77
C GLY A 50 -8.89 10.81 -1.74
N LYS A 51 -8.41 10.13 -2.76
CA LYS A 51 -9.20 9.66 -3.91
C LYS A 51 -9.53 8.16 -3.83
N THR A 52 -9.34 7.51 -2.68
CA THR A 52 -9.49 6.05 -2.51
C THR A 52 -10.81 5.53 -3.07
N GLU A 53 -11.91 6.21 -2.80
CA GLU A 53 -13.23 5.83 -3.31
C GLU A 53 -13.31 5.88 -4.84
N GLU A 54 -12.69 6.89 -5.47
CA GLU A 54 -12.65 7.03 -6.93
C GLU A 54 -11.97 5.82 -7.58
N TYR A 55 -10.80 5.42 -7.06
CA TYR A 55 -10.05 4.27 -7.58
C TYR A 55 -10.81 2.96 -7.37
N ILE A 56 -11.36 2.72 -6.19
CA ILE A 56 -12.11 1.48 -5.91
C ILE A 56 -13.37 1.41 -6.77
N LYS A 57 -14.12 2.51 -6.92
CA LYS A 57 -15.27 2.56 -7.83
C LYS A 57 -14.88 2.31 -9.27
N ALA A 58 -13.71 2.80 -9.71
CA ALA A 58 -13.22 2.54 -11.05
C ALA A 58 -12.88 1.05 -11.29
N ILE A 59 -12.31 0.37 -10.29
CA ILE A 59 -12.08 -1.09 -10.32
C ILE A 59 -13.42 -1.82 -10.42
N TYR A 60 -14.38 -1.49 -9.54
CA TYR A 60 -15.72 -2.08 -9.54
C TYR A 60 -16.44 -1.93 -10.88
N ARG A 61 -16.40 -0.73 -11.48
CA ARG A 61 -17.01 -0.46 -12.80
C ARG A 61 -16.38 -1.28 -13.93
N ARG A 62 -15.11 -1.66 -13.79
CA ARG A 62 -14.40 -2.51 -14.75
C ARG A 62 -14.48 -3.99 -14.41
N ASP A 63 -15.13 -4.33 -13.31
CA ASP A 63 -15.31 -5.70 -12.82
C ASP A 63 -14.00 -6.50 -12.76
N LEU A 64 -12.92 -5.87 -12.27
CA LEU A 64 -11.62 -6.52 -12.29
C LEU A 64 -11.56 -7.67 -11.27
N PRO A 65 -10.94 -8.81 -11.62
CA PRO A 65 -10.82 -9.96 -10.73
C PRO A 65 -9.71 -9.77 -9.70
N VAL A 66 -9.87 -8.83 -8.77
CA VAL A 66 -8.90 -8.52 -7.70
C VAL A 66 -9.53 -8.66 -6.31
N ASN A 67 -8.70 -8.86 -5.28
CA ASN A 67 -9.08 -8.61 -3.90
C ASN A 67 -8.73 -7.17 -3.53
N ILE A 68 -9.59 -6.52 -2.74
CA ILE A 68 -9.37 -5.19 -2.19
C ILE A 68 -9.58 -5.24 -0.68
N ILE A 69 -8.59 -4.77 0.07
CA ILE A 69 -8.73 -4.44 1.49
C ILE A 69 -8.69 -2.92 1.60
N ALA A 70 -9.80 -2.29 1.95
CA ALA A 70 -9.90 -0.84 2.10
C ALA A 70 -9.89 -0.46 3.58
N VAL A 71 -8.82 0.19 4.04
CA VAL A 71 -8.70 0.76 5.39
C VAL A 71 -9.11 2.23 5.34
N CYS A 72 -10.30 2.52 5.87
CA CYS A 72 -10.90 3.85 5.88
C CYS A 72 -10.41 4.71 7.05
N GLY A 73 -9.75 4.10 8.05
CA GLY A 73 -9.26 4.81 9.22
C GLY A 73 -10.43 5.40 10.02
N LYS A 74 -10.35 6.71 10.31
CA LYS A 74 -11.41 7.45 11.00
C LYS A 74 -12.49 8.03 10.05
N ASN A 75 -12.36 7.84 8.74
CA ASN A 75 -13.30 8.37 7.75
C ASN A 75 -14.55 7.48 7.65
N GLN A 76 -15.56 7.81 8.45
CA GLN A 76 -16.83 7.08 8.49
C GLN A 76 -17.62 7.19 7.19
N ASN A 77 -17.55 8.33 6.49
CA ASN A 77 -18.24 8.52 5.22
C ASN A 77 -17.69 7.57 4.15
N LEU A 78 -16.36 7.44 4.07
CA LEU A 78 -15.71 6.49 3.17
C LEU A 78 -16.06 5.04 3.52
N PHE A 79 -16.03 4.69 4.82
CA PHE A 79 -16.41 3.37 5.30
C PHE A 79 -17.84 3.01 4.90
N GLN A 80 -18.80 3.91 5.11
CA GLN A 80 -20.20 3.70 4.74
C GLN A 80 -20.37 3.57 3.23
N SER A 81 -19.74 4.46 2.44
CA SER A 81 -19.85 4.44 0.98
C SER A 81 -19.30 3.13 0.38
N LEU A 82 -18.12 2.68 0.84
CA LEU A 82 -17.53 1.43 0.36
C LEU A 82 -18.27 0.20 0.87
N SER A 83 -18.81 0.23 2.10
CA SER A 83 -19.65 -0.87 2.61
C SER A 83 -20.95 -1.00 1.82
N PHE A 84 -21.54 0.12 1.42
CA PHE A 84 -22.69 0.12 0.53
C PHE A 84 -22.33 -0.44 -0.86
N LEU A 85 -21.24 0.02 -1.46
CA LEU A 85 -20.75 -0.48 -2.75
C LEU A 85 -20.54 -2.01 -2.74
N LYS A 86 -19.94 -2.54 -1.66
CA LYS A 86 -19.72 -3.99 -1.47
C LYS A 86 -21.02 -4.79 -1.57
N ASN A 87 -22.12 -4.27 -1.05
CA ASN A 87 -23.40 -4.99 -0.96
C ASN A 87 -24.27 -4.89 -2.23
N GLN A 88 -23.91 -4.01 -3.17
CA GLN A 88 -24.75 -3.72 -4.34
C GLN A 88 -24.32 -4.41 -5.64
N ALA A 89 -23.08 -4.86 -5.73
CA ALA A 89 -22.52 -5.37 -6.97
C ALA A 89 -22.34 -6.88 -6.90
N ASP A 90 -22.93 -7.59 -7.86
CA ASP A 90 -22.43 -8.89 -8.27
C ASP A 90 -21.21 -8.63 -9.17
N THR A 91 -20.01 -8.92 -8.66
CA THR A 91 -18.74 -8.54 -9.28
C THR A 91 -17.65 -9.56 -8.95
N HIS A 92 -16.69 -9.71 -9.86
CA HIS A 92 -15.45 -10.43 -9.64
C HIS A 92 -14.50 -9.69 -8.68
N THR A 93 -14.79 -8.44 -8.30
CA THR A 93 -14.00 -7.69 -7.32
C THR A 93 -14.40 -8.10 -5.90
N ASN A 94 -13.48 -8.69 -5.15
CA ASN A 94 -13.71 -9.02 -3.73
C ASN A 94 -13.30 -7.85 -2.83
N LEU A 95 -14.21 -7.26 -2.07
CA LEU A 95 -13.92 -6.09 -1.22
C LEU A 95 -14.13 -6.38 0.27
N THR A 96 -13.11 -6.07 1.05
CA THR A 96 -13.16 -5.98 2.51
C THR A 96 -12.99 -4.52 2.91
N VAL A 97 -13.94 -4.00 3.69
CA VAL A 97 -13.94 -2.61 4.16
C VAL A 97 -13.69 -2.61 5.67
N LEU A 98 -12.66 -1.89 6.08
CA LEU A 98 -12.21 -1.79 7.47
C LEU A 98 -12.24 -0.32 7.91
N GLY A 99 -12.54 -0.09 9.19
CA GLY A 99 -12.42 1.22 9.82
C GLY A 99 -10.96 1.54 10.17
N TYR A 100 -10.73 1.96 11.40
CA TYR A 100 -9.38 2.07 11.96
C TYR A 100 -8.85 0.68 12.32
N VAL A 101 -7.57 0.43 12.03
CA VAL A 101 -6.86 -0.81 12.36
C VAL A 101 -5.49 -0.45 12.94
N ASP A 102 -4.98 -1.30 13.83
CA ASP A 102 -3.65 -1.19 14.43
C ASP A 102 -2.69 -2.30 13.98
N TYR A 103 -3.15 -3.19 13.10
CA TYR A 103 -2.40 -4.32 12.53
C TYR A 103 -2.03 -4.10 11.05
N MET A 104 -1.64 -2.87 10.68
CA MET A 104 -1.28 -2.53 9.29
C MET A 104 -0.13 -3.39 8.75
N ASN A 105 0.81 -3.80 9.61
CA ASN A 105 1.90 -4.72 9.26
C ASN A 105 1.36 -6.08 8.75
N VAL A 106 0.27 -6.58 9.35
CA VAL A 106 -0.37 -7.84 8.92
C VAL A 106 -1.02 -7.65 7.55
N LEU A 107 -1.74 -6.54 7.34
CA LEU A 107 -2.39 -6.25 6.06
C LEU A 107 -1.38 -6.06 4.93
N LEU A 108 -0.27 -5.35 5.18
CA LEU A 108 0.81 -5.20 4.21
C LEU A 108 1.47 -6.54 3.88
N SER A 109 1.57 -7.46 4.86
CA SER A 109 2.23 -8.76 4.64
C SER A 109 1.47 -9.71 3.71
N ILE A 110 0.15 -9.51 3.57
CA ILE A 110 -0.75 -10.30 2.72
C ILE A 110 -1.17 -9.58 1.44
N ALA A 111 -0.76 -8.31 1.27
CA ALA A 111 -1.07 -7.50 0.11
C ALA A 111 0.05 -7.59 -0.93
N ASP A 112 -0.34 -7.66 -2.20
CA ASP A 112 0.60 -7.65 -3.32
C ASP A 112 0.98 -6.22 -3.69
N LEU A 113 0.03 -5.29 -3.56
CA LEU A 113 0.23 -3.86 -3.81
C LEU A 113 -0.44 -3.02 -2.73
N PHE A 114 0.28 -1.99 -2.28
CA PHE A 114 -0.26 -0.98 -1.40
C PHE A 114 -0.62 0.29 -2.18
N VAL A 115 -1.84 0.80 -2.00
CA VAL A 115 -2.33 2.01 -2.67
C VAL A 115 -2.61 3.08 -1.63
N SER A 116 -1.82 4.15 -1.67
CA SER A 116 -1.94 5.23 -0.68
C SER A 116 -1.42 6.57 -1.23
N LYS A 117 -1.40 7.59 -0.37
CA LYS A 117 -0.69 8.85 -0.63
C LYS A 117 0.80 8.70 -0.29
N ALA A 118 1.64 9.60 -0.78
CA ALA A 118 3.10 9.60 -0.54
C ALA A 118 3.51 10.06 0.88
N GLY A 119 2.71 9.70 1.89
CA GLY A 119 3.03 9.97 3.28
C GLY A 119 4.22 9.13 3.74
N PRO A 120 5.12 9.67 4.59
CA PRO A 120 6.34 8.96 4.96
C PRO A 120 6.05 7.64 5.67
N ALA A 121 5.09 7.60 6.61
CA ALA A 121 4.71 6.35 7.28
C ALA A 121 4.31 5.26 6.28
N ALA A 122 3.40 5.58 5.34
CA ALA A 122 2.97 4.64 4.30
C ALA A 122 4.15 4.10 3.46
N VAL A 123 5.12 4.96 3.14
CA VAL A 123 6.30 4.57 2.37
C VAL A 123 7.21 3.65 3.18
N PHE A 124 7.61 4.05 4.38
CA PHE A 124 8.57 3.26 5.15
C PHE A 124 7.96 1.98 5.72
N GLU A 125 6.67 1.97 6.08
CA GLU A 125 5.95 0.76 6.50
C GLU A 125 5.82 -0.26 5.35
N SER A 126 5.48 0.20 4.14
CA SER A 126 5.36 -0.69 2.97
C SER A 126 6.71 -1.25 2.53
N LEU A 127 7.75 -0.41 2.51
CA LEU A 127 9.11 -0.85 2.24
C LEU A 127 9.59 -1.87 3.28
N ALA A 128 9.34 -1.64 4.57
CA ALA A 128 9.70 -2.60 5.62
C ALA A 128 8.99 -3.95 5.45
N CYS A 129 7.72 -3.93 5.02
CA CYS A 129 6.93 -5.15 4.79
C CYS A 129 7.16 -5.80 3.40
N GLY A 130 7.96 -5.21 2.51
CA GLY A 130 8.22 -5.79 1.18
C GLY A 130 7.08 -5.59 0.17
N CYS A 131 6.18 -4.63 0.41
CA CYS A 131 5.00 -4.41 -0.42
C CYS A 131 5.19 -3.18 -1.34
N PRO A 132 5.24 -3.36 -2.67
CA PRO A 132 5.32 -2.23 -3.59
C PRO A 132 4.12 -1.30 -3.49
N ILE A 133 4.36 0.00 -3.67
CA ILE A 133 3.37 1.04 -3.44
C ILE A 133 2.96 1.78 -4.72
N ILE A 134 1.66 1.98 -4.92
CA ILE A 134 1.10 2.88 -5.94
C ILE A 134 0.62 4.15 -5.24
N PHE A 135 1.27 5.26 -5.55
CA PHE A 135 0.90 6.57 -5.05
C PHE A 135 -0.25 7.15 -5.85
N THR A 136 -1.28 7.60 -5.15
CA THR A 136 -2.44 8.27 -5.76
C THR A 136 -2.28 9.79 -5.79
N HIS A 137 -1.55 10.33 -4.80
CA HIS A 137 -1.30 11.77 -4.62
C HIS A 137 -0.25 11.99 -3.50
N TRP A 138 0.13 13.25 -3.30
CA TRP A 138 0.82 13.77 -2.12
C TRP A 138 0.17 15.09 -1.70
N VAL A 139 0.32 15.48 -0.44
CA VAL A 139 -0.31 16.69 0.13
C VAL A 139 0.75 17.75 0.43
N GLY A 140 1.85 17.38 1.08
CA GLY A 140 2.92 18.30 1.45
C GLY A 140 4.06 18.32 0.43
N TYR A 141 4.73 19.47 0.28
CA TYR A 141 5.98 19.57 -0.52
C TYR A 141 7.02 18.51 -0.11
N ASN A 142 7.06 18.21 1.19
CA ASN A 142 7.97 17.23 1.78
C ASN A 142 7.65 15.78 1.37
N GLU A 143 6.40 15.50 0.97
CA GLU A 143 5.95 14.16 0.58
C GLU A 143 6.34 13.83 -0.87
N LYS A 144 6.56 14.83 -1.73
CA LYS A 144 7.02 14.62 -3.11
C LYS A 144 8.37 13.88 -3.15
N GLY A 145 9.27 14.17 -2.21
CA GLY A 145 10.56 13.49 -2.12
C GLY A 145 10.42 11.98 -1.88
N ASN A 146 9.41 11.55 -1.12
CA ASN A 146 9.15 10.12 -0.89
C ASN A 146 8.69 9.42 -2.17
N LEU A 147 7.82 10.09 -2.94
CA LEU A 147 7.36 9.59 -4.23
C LEU A 147 8.51 9.49 -5.23
N ASP A 148 9.30 10.58 -5.38
CA ASP A 148 10.43 10.62 -6.31
C ASP A 148 11.46 9.53 -5.97
N PHE A 149 11.71 9.31 -4.68
CA PHE A 149 12.57 8.22 -4.19
C PHE A 149 12.06 6.85 -4.63
N CYS A 150 10.78 6.55 -4.38
CA CYS A 150 10.22 5.24 -4.68
C CYS A 150 10.17 4.96 -6.20
N ILE A 151 9.91 5.97 -7.02
CA ILE A 151 9.96 5.84 -8.48
C ILE A 151 11.39 5.59 -8.94
N LYS A 152 12.37 6.36 -8.43
CA LYS A 152 13.79 6.23 -8.79
C LYS A 152 14.33 4.84 -8.45
N CYS A 153 13.92 4.28 -7.32
CA CYS A 153 14.35 2.96 -6.87
C CYS A 153 13.53 1.81 -7.46
N GLU A 154 12.53 2.09 -8.31
CA GLU A 154 11.60 1.08 -8.85
C GLU A 154 10.99 0.20 -7.74
N VAL A 155 10.54 0.85 -6.65
CA VAL A 155 9.82 0.23 -5.52
C VAL A 155 8.38 0.75 -5.38
N GLY A 156 7.98 1.65 -6.28
CA GLY A 156 6.60 2.11 -6.38
C GLY A 156 6.31 2.84 -7.68
N TRP A 157 5.04 3.10 -7.90
CA TRP A 157 4.52 3.81 -9.07
C TRP A 157 3.71 5.03 -8.66
N PHE A 158 3.47 5.92 -9.61
CA PHE A 158 2.53 7.02 -9.44
C PHE A 158 1.39 6.92 -10.43
N ALA A 159 0.16 6.94 -9.92
CA ALA A 159 -1.07 6.96 -10.70
C ALA A 159 -1.92 8.16 -10.24
N PRO A 160 -1.94 9.28 -10.98
CA PRO A 160 -2.58 10.53 -10.53
C PRO A 160 -4.11 10.52 -10.57
N ASN A 161 -4.70 9.59 -11.32
CA ASN A 161 -6.13 9.42 -11.51
C ASN A 161 -6.49 7.95 -11.80
N SER A 162 -7.77 7.64 -11.68
CA SER A 162 -8.32 6.29 -11.87
C SER A 162 -8.00 5.67 -13.24
N GLU A 163 -7.94 6.45 -14.32
CA GLU A 163 -7.58 5.94 -15.66
C GLU A 163 -6.14 5.42 -15.70
N LYS A 164 -5.17 6.23 -15.24
CA LYS A 164 -3.76 5.83 -15.20
C LYS A 164 -3.52 4.67 -14.25
N PHE A 165 -4.29 4.63 -13.15
CA PHE A 165 -4.25 3.50 -12.22
C PHE A 165 -4.73 2.20 -12.89
N LEU A 166 -5.86 2.23 -13.61
CA LEU A 166 -6.37 1.05 -14.31
C LEU A 166 -5.40 0.58 -15.41
N GLN A 167 -4.78 1.50 -16.16
CA GLN A 167 -3.75 1.17 -17.15
C GLN A 167 -2.54 0.48 -16.50
N LEU A 168 -2.07 1.01 -15.36
CA LEU A 168 -0.97 0.40 -14.61
C LEU A 168 -1.36 -0.97 -14.06
N LEU A 169 -2.54 -1.10 -13.47
CA LEU A 169 -3.01 -2.35 -12.88
C LEU A 169 -3.15 -3.44 -13.95
N ALA A 170 -3.72 -3.11 -15.11
CA ALA A 170 -3.79 -4.03 -16.24
C ALA A 170 -2.39 -4.49 -16.68
N LYS A 171 -1.42 -3.57 -16.75
CA LYS A 171 -0.03 -3.91 -17.07
C LYS A 171 0.58 -4.86 -16.03
N ILE A 172 0.34 -4.63 -14.74
CA ILE A 172 0.84 -5.49 -13.66
C ILE A 172 0.20 -6.88 -13.72
N MET A 173 -1.10 -6.95 -13.98
CA MET A 173 -1.83 -8.23 -14.09
C MET A 173 -1.43 -9.05 -15.33
N ASP A 174 -1.03 -8.39 -16.41
CA ASP A 174 -0.57 -9.03 -17.65
C ASP A 174 0.92 -9.43 -17.59
N GLN A 175 1.73 -8.73 -16.79
CA GLN A 175 3.18 -8.92 -16.68
C GLN A 175 3.58 -9.30 -15.26
N GLU A 176 3.48 -10.58 -14.92
CA GLU A 176 3.82 -11.08 -13.58
C GLU A 176 5.26 -10.70 -13.14
N ASP A 177 6.20 -10.73 -14.08
CA ASP A 177 7.60 -10.32 -13.86
C ASP A 177 7.74 -8.86 -13.37
N LEU A 178 6.80 -7.99 -13.73
CA LEU A 178 6.86 -6.58 -13.34
C LEU A 178 6.67 -6.42 -11.83
N LEU A 179 5.72 -7.14 -11.24
CA LEU A 179 5.48 -7.10 -9.80
C LEU A 179 6.65 -7.75 -9.03
N ILE A 180 7.08 -8.93 -9.49
CA ILE A 180 8.20 -9.66 -8.90
C ILE A 180 9.46 -8.78 -8.87
N ARG A 181 9.77 -8.09 -9.97
CA ARG A 181 10.90 -7.17 -10.05
C ARG A 181 10.84 -6.06 -8.98
N TYR A 182 9.67 -5.47 -8.77
CA TYR A 182 9.51 -4.40 -7.76
C TYR A 182 9.63 -4.94 -6.34
N GLN A 183 9.11 -6.15 -6.07
CA GLN A 183 9.30 -6.83 -4.79
C GLN A 183 10.80 -7.13 -4.54
N MET A 184 11.51 -7.65 -5.55
CA MET A 184 12.96 -7.89 -5.46
C MET A 184 13.76 -6.60 -5.23
N ASN A 185 13.37 -5.49 -5.88
CA ASN A 185 14.00 -4.19 -5.66
C ASN A 185 13.83 -3.71 -4.21
N ILE A 186 12.68 -3.98 -3.59
CA ILE A 186 12.47 -3.66 -2.17
C ILE A 186 13.38 -4.51 -1.28
N GLU A 187 13.49 -5.81 -1.53
CA GLU A 187 14.39 -6.68 -0.75
C GLU A 187 15.87 -6.25 -0.89
N ASN A 188 16.30 -5.88 -2.10
CA ASN A 188 17.62 -5.31 -2.32
C ASN A 188 17.82 -3.99 -1.57
N LEU A 189 16.79 -3.14 -1.52
CA LEU A 189 16.83 -1.88 -0.79
C LEU A 189 16.90 -2.10 0.73
N LYS A 190 16.20 -3.11 1.27
CA LYS A 190 16.28 -3.52 2.70
C LYS A 190 17.68 -3.93 3.11
N ALA A 191 18.46 -4.52 2.21
CA ALA A 191 19.86 -4.88 2.46
C ALA A 191 20.79 -3.65 2.53
N THR A 192 20.34 -2.46 2.10
CA THR A 192 21.13 -1.23 2.20
C THR A 192 21.03 -0.62 3.60
N PRO A 193 22.04 0.13 4.07
CA PRO A 193 21.97 0.84 5.35
C PRO A 193 20.79 1.82 5.48
N PHE A 194 20.20 2.27 4.36
CA PHE A 194 19.10 3.23 4.35
C PHE A 194 17.79 2.66 4.93
N ILE A 195 17.49 1.39 4.59
CA ILE A 195 16.31 0.66 5.08
C ILE A 195 16.71 -0.35 6.16
N GLY A 196 17.88 -0.98 6.06
CA GLY A 196 18.36 -1.98 7.02
C GLY A 196 18.56 -1.42 8.43
N GLN A 197 18.80 -0.11 8.56
CA GLN A 197 18.87 0.55 9.87
C GLN A 197 17.49 0.96 10.41
N LEU A 198 16.38 0.79 9.67
CA LEU A 198 15.05 1.17 10.14
C LEU A 198 14.69 0.47 11.47
N SER A 199 15.17 -0.76 11.69
CA SER A 199 14.99 -1.48 12.95
C SER A 199 15.87 -0.97 14.10
N GLU A 200 16.96 -0.27 13.80
CA GLU A 200 17.87 0.31 14.79
C GLU A 200 17.36 1.65 15.34
N GLY A 201 16.45 2.32 14.62
CA GLY A 201 15.83 3.60 15.00
C GLY A 201 14.43 3.48 15.62
N ALA A 202 13.93 2.27 15.86
CA ALA A 202 12.57 1.96 16.31
C ALA A 202 12.46 1.67 17.82
#